data_AF-A0A8H8XRN7-F1
#
_entry.id   AF-A0A8H8XRN7-F1
#
_cell.length_a   1.000
_cell.length_b   1.000
_cell.length_c   1.000
_cell.angle_alpha   90.00
_cell.angle_beta   90.00
_cell.angle_gamma   90.00
#
_symmetry.space_group_name_H-M   'P 1'
#
loop_
_entity.id
_entity.type
_entity.pdbx_description
1 polymer ?
#
loop_
_entity_poly.entity_id
_entity_poly.type
_entity_poly.pdbx_seq_one_letter_code
_entity_poly.pdbx_strand_id
1 'polypeptide(L)' 'MSGVLESPSKVFHLANNLVVSGVVVLLVGVLGAYCFDEAIGLGLVVGSHMLTIVGPSLVKLGYVMRLSVQDKLVAC' A
#
# COMPACT_ATOMS: atom_id res chain seq x y z
N MET A 1 -4.86 19.76 14.93
CA MET A 1 -4.36 18.59 14.18
C MET A 1 -3.26 19.08 13.25
N SER A 2 -2.04 19.22 13.77
CA SER A 2 -0.87 19.64 12.98
C SER A 2 -0.55 18.52 11.98
N GLY A 3 -0.56 18.83 10.69
CA GLY A 3 -0.74 17.86 9.64
C GLY A 3 0.49 16.99 9.41
N VAL A 4 0.32 15.67 9.35
CA VAL A 4 1.34 14.73 8.83
C VAL A 4 1.87 15.19 7.45
N LEU A 5 1.07 15.97 6.72
CA LEU A 5 1.35 16.52 5.39
C LEU A 5 2.18 17.81 5.36
N GLU A 6 2.43 18.47 6.49
CA GLU A 6 3.19 19.74 6.50
C GLU A 6 4.71 19.54 6.42
N SER A 7 5.22 18.39 6.89
CA SER A 7 6.67 18.11 6.86
C SER A 7 7.01 17.13 5.75
N PRO A 8 7.89 17.48 4.79
CA PRO A 8 8.25 16.60 3.68
C PRO A 8 8.85 15.27 4.17
N SER A 9 9.59 15.28 5.28
CA SER A 9 10.16 14.07 5.88
C SER A 9 9.07 13.15 6.46
N LYS A 10 8.04 13.69 7.12
CA LYS A 10 6.92 12.87 7.65
C LYS A 10 6.10 12.27 6.52
N VAL A 11 5.87 13.01 5.44
CA VAL A 11 5.19 12.51 4.24
C VAL A 11 6.00 11.39 3.59
N PHE A 12 7.32 11.56 3.46
CA PHE A 12 8.18 10.52 2.89
C PHE A 12 8.17 9.23 3.71
N HIS A 13 8.24 9.31 5.05
CA HIS A 13 8.12 8.14 5.92
C HIS A 13 6.75 7.46 5.82
N LEU A 14 5.67 8.24 5.83
CA LEU A 14 4.31 7.70 5.64
C LEU A 14 4.19 7.00 4.28
N ALA A 15 4.72 7.62 3.23
CA ALA A 15 4.70 7.09 1.88
C ALA A 15 5.48 5.78 1.76
N ASN A 16 6.66 5.69 2.39
CA ASN A 16 7.43 4.46 2.46
C ASN A 16 6.67 3.35 3.21
N ASN A 17 6.04 3.69 4.34
CA ASN A 17 5.23 2.74 5.10
C ASN A 17 4.02 2.25 4.31
N LEU A 18 3.35 3.12 3.53
CA LEU A 18 2.27 2.72 2.63
C LEU A 18 2.74 1.74 1.55
N VAL A 19 3.91 1.99 0.94
CA VAL A 19 4.46 1.08 -0.06
C VAL A 19 4.79 -0.28 0.55
N VAL A 20 5.51 -0.31 1.67
CA VAL A 20 5.90 -1.57 2.31
C VAL A 20 4.68 -2.35 2.78
N SER A 21 3.75 -1.70 3.48
CA SER A 21 2.50 -2.34 3.91
C SER A 21 1.66 -2.83 2.73
N GLY A 22 1.55 -2.02 1.66
CA GLY A 22 0.85 -2.42 0.44
C GLY A 22 1.45 -3.65 -0.23
N VAL A 23 2.78 -3.77 -0.27
CA VAL A 23 3.47 -4.97 -0.79
C VAL A 23 3.17 -6.19 0.09
N VAL A 24 3.28 -6.06 1.42
CA VAL A 24 2.99 -7.17 2.35
C VAL A 24 1.53 -7.63 2.20
N VAL A 25 0.59 -6.69 2.19
CA VAL A 25 -0.84 -6.93 1.98
C VAL A 25 -1.09 -7.63 0.65
N LEU A 26 -0.47 -7.17 -0.44
CA LEU A 26 -0.58 -7.80 -1.75
C LEU A 26 -0.05 -9.24 -1.74
N LEU A 27 1.12 -9.49 -1.14
CA LEU A 27 1.69 -10.83 -1.07
C LEU A 27 0.78 -11.79 -0.30
N VAL A 28 0.25 -11.37 0.84
CA VAL A 28 -0.72 -12.16 1.60
C VAL A 28 -1.98 -12.44 0.78
N GLY A 29 -2.47 -11.43 0.05
CA GLY A 29 -3.65 -11.56 -0.80
C GLY A 29 -3.45 -12.55 -1.93
N VAL A 30 -2.31 -12.46 -2.63
CA VAL A 30 -1.97 -13.37 -3.75
C VAL A 30 -1.82 -14.80 -3.26
N LEU A 31 -1.15 -15.02 -2.13
CA LEU A 31 -1.01 -16.35 -1.54
C LEU A 31 -2.38 -16.94 -1.18
N GLY A 32 -3.24 -16.17 -0.50
CA GLY A 32 -4.57 -16.63 -0.13
C GLY A 32 -5.48 -16.91 -1.33
N ALA A 33 -5.42 -16.05 -2.35
CA ALA A 33 -6.35 -16.08 -3.47
C ALA A 33 -6.00 -17.10 -4.55
N TYR A 34 -4.72 -17.48 -4.67
CA TYR A 34 -4.24 -18.29 -5.78
C TYR A 34 -3.38 -19.49 -5.37
N CYS A 35 -2.85 -19.54 -4.14
CA CYS A 35 -2.03 -20.66 -3.67
C CYS A 35 -2.74 -21.53 -2.63
N PHE A 36 -3.67 -20.96 -1.87
CA PHE A 36 -4.39 -21.63 -0.79
C PHE A 36 -5.92 -21.60 -0.97
N ASP A 37 -6.41 -21.29 -2.16
CA ASP A 37 -7.84 -21.12 -2.45
C ASP A 37 -8.66 -22.38 -2.16
N GLU A 38 -8.10 -23.56 -2.43
CA GLU A 38 -8.70 -24.87 -2.11
C GLU A 38 -8.57 -25.25 -0.62
N ALA A 39 -7.64 -24.61 0.11
CA ALA A 39 -7.33 -24.93 1.51
C ALA A 39 -8.11 -24.06 2.52
N ILE A 40 -8.70 -22.96 2.06
CA ILE A 40 -9.38 -21.98 2.92
C ILE A 40 -10.87 -21.86 2.55
N GLY A 41 -11.71 -21.47 3.50
CA GLY A 41 -13.14 -21.30 3.24
C GLY A 41 -13.44 -20.15 2.26
N LEU A 42 -14.56 -20.25 1.53
CA LEU A 42 -14.98 -19.30 0.49
C LEU A 42 -14.88 -17.81 0.93
N GLY A 43 -15.31 -17.50 2.15
CA GLY A 43 -15.23 -16.13 2.68
C GLY A 43 -13.79 -15.61 2.79
N LEU A 44 -12.84 -16.48 3.13
CA LEU A 44 -11.42 -16.13 3.21
C LEU A 44 -10.79 -15.98 1.83
N VAL A 45 -11.19 -16.82 0.86
CA VAL A 45 -10.79 -16.66 -0.55
C VAL A 45 -11.26 -15.29 -1.08
N VAL A 46 -12.53 -14.93 -0.88
CA VAL A 46 -13.05 -13.61 -1.26
C VAL A 46 -12.30 -12.48 -0.56
N GLY A 47 -12.04 -12.61 0.74
CA GLY A 47 -11.23 -11.66 1.50
C GLY A 47 -9.81 -11.49 0.95
N SER A 48 -9.17 -12.59 0.52
CA SER A 48 -7.84 -12.57 -0.08
C SER A 48 -7.82 -11.86 -1.44
N HIS A 49 -8.85 -12.03 -2.27
CA HIS A 49 -9.03 -11.23 -3.49
C HIS A 49 -9.25 -9.74 -3.19
N MET A 50 -9.96 -9.38 -2.12
CA MET A 50 -10.05 -7.97 -1.72
C MET A 50 -8.68 -7.42 -1.35
N LEU A 51 -7.84 -8.24 -0.72
CA LEU A 51 -6.48 -7.86 -0.35
C LEU A 51 -5.59 -7.64 -1.59
N THR A 52 -5.80 -8.37 -2.70
CA THR A 52 -5.12 -8.12 -3.97
C THR A 52 -5.56 -6.84 -4.68
N ILE A 53 -6.68 -6.23 -4.28
CA ILE A 53 -7.11 -4.90 -4.74
C ILE A 53 -6.55 -3.81 -3.82
N VAL A 54 -6.62 -4.01 -2.50
CA VAL A 54 -6.14 -3.05 -1.50
C VAL A 54 -4.61 -2.88 -1.56
N GLY A 55 -3.86 -3.98 -1.68
CA GLY A 55 -2.39 -3.93 -1.70
C GLY A 55 -1.80 -3.02 -2.80
N PRO A 56 -2.13 -3.22 -4.09
CA PRO A 56 -1.65 -2.36 -5.18
C PRO A 56 -2.13 -0.92 -5.05
N SER A 57 -3.32 -0.71 -4.49
CA SER A 57 -3.85 0.63 -4.22
C SER A 57 -2.99 1.38 -3.18
N LEU A 58 -2.60 0.72 -2.09
CA LEU A 58 -1.68 1.27 -1.09
C LEU A 58 -0.30 1.58 -1.68
N VAL A 59 0.25 0.67 -2.49
CA VAL A 59 1.53 0.88 -3.18
C VAL A 59 1.47 2.10 -4.09
N LYS A 60 0.41 2.22 -4.91
CA LYS A 60 0.22 3.36 -5.81
C LYS A 60 0.10 4.67 -5.05
N LEU A 61 -0.67 4.71 -3.96
CA LEU A 61 -0.80 5.90 -3.12
C LEU A 61 0.55 6.31 -2.50
N GLY A 62 1.28 5.36 -1.90
CA GLY A 62 2.60 5.65 -1.35
C GLY A 62 3.61 6.12 -2.41
N TYR A 63 3.57 5.55 -3.61
CA TYR A 63 4.42 6.00 -4.72
C TYR A 63 4.12 7.44 -5.14
N VAL A 64 2.84 7.79 -5.33
CA VAL A 64 2.42 9.16 -5.68
C VAL A 64 2.81 10.16 -4.58
N MET A 65 2.72 9.78 -3.31
CA MET A 65 3.20 10.62 -2.19
C MET A 65 4.72 10.86 -2.26
N ARG A 66 5.53 9.83 -2.57
CA ARG A 66 6.99 10.00 -2.77
C ARG A 66 7.31 10.91 -3.95
N LEU A 67 6.57 10.80 -5.05
CA LEU A 67 6.68 11.68 -6.20
C LEU A 67 6.36 13.13 -5.82
N SER A 68 5.26 13.36 -5.09
CA SER A 68 4.86 14.71 -4.68
C SER A 68 5.90 15.40 -3.78
N VAL A 69 6.58 14.65 -2.91
CA VAL A 69 7.69 15.19 -2.10
C VAL A 69 8.89 15.54 -2.98
N GLN A 70 9.26 14.69 -3.94
CA GLN A 70 10.36 14.97 -4.87
C GLN A 70 10.07 16.16 -5.77
N ASP A 71 8.85 16.26 -6.31
CA ASP A 71 8.40 17.38 -7.13
C ASP A 71 8.54 18.72 -6.39
N LYS A 72 8.13 18.76 -5.11
CA LYS A 72 8.32 19.93 -4.23
C LYS A 72 9.79 20.25 -3.94
N LEU A 73 10.68 19.26 -3.94
CA LEU A 73 12.12 19.48 -3.73
C LEU A 73 12.82 19.98 -4.99
N VAL A 74 12.39 19.55 -6.18
CA VAL A 74 12.96 19.95 -7.48
C VAL A 74 12.46 21.32 -7.94
N ALA A 75 11.25 21.71 -7.54
CA ALA A 75 10.68 23.03 -7.86
C ALA A 75 11.28 24.20 -7.06
N CYS A 76 12.29 23.95 -6.22
CA CYS A 76 12.98 24.94 -5.40
C CYS A 76 14.40 25.18 -5.92
#